data_AF-A0A428Z3D2-F1
#
_entry.id   AF-A0A428Z3D2-F1
#
_cell.length_a   1.000
_cell.length_b   1.000
_cell.length_c   1.000
_cell.angle_alpha   90.00
_cell.angle_beta   90.00
_cell.angle_gamma   90.00
#
_symmetry.space_group_name_H-M   'P 1'
#
loop_
_entity.id
_entity.type
_entity.pdbx_description
1 polymer ?
#
loop_
_entity_poly.entity_id
_entity_poly.type
_entity_poly.pdbx_seq_one_letter_code
_entity_poly.pdbx_strand_id
1 'polypeptide(L)'
;MDRDRDPAGRARNARPRDGLGRPLPYGAEGVERQPEGISRTPEQTLSEAQKLLDEGKPFHAHEVFEDAWKASDEPERALWRGLAQIAVGLTHAARGNETGAEALIQRGVDNIWPYEVDPPYDIDIAGLLRWAENPKGVPRLYADPPGP
;
A
#
# COMPACT_ATOMS: atom_id res chain seq x y z
N MET A 1 29.88 -13.68 -9.77
CA MET A 1 28.44 -13.98 -9.55
C MET A 1 27.66 -13.00 -10.40
N ASP A 2 27.44 -13.41 -11.65
CA ASP A 2 26.90 -12.56 -12.71
C ASP A 2 25.43 -12.20 -12.46
N ARG A 3 25.12 -10.92 -12.65
CA ARG A 3 23.77 -10.38 -12.57
C ARG A 3 23.15 -10.51 -13.96
N ASP A 4 22.20 -11.43 -14.08
CA ASP A 4 21.42 -11.65 -15.31
C ASP A 4 20.57 -10.39 -15.61
N ARG A 5 20.88 -9.68 -16.69
CA ARG A 5 20.17 -8.49 -17.18
C ARG A 5 19.45 -8.85 -18.47
N ASP A 6 18.25 -8.31 -18.67
CA ASP A 6 17.57 -8.40 -19.96
C ASP A 6 18.15 -7.37 -20.98
N PRO A 7 17.76 -7.42 -22.26
CA PRO A 7 18.21 -6.47 -23.29
C PRO A 7 17.83 -5.01 -23.01
N ALA A 8 16.92 -4.76 -22.07
CA ALA A 8 16.49 -3.43 -21.63
C ALA A 8 17.21 -2.96 -20.34
N GLY A 9 18.15 -3.75 -19.81
CA GLY A 9 18.94 -3.43 -18.62
C GLY A 9 18.19 -3.60 -17.29
N ARG A 10 16.98 -4.17 -17.28
CA ARG A 10 16.25 -4.48 -16.05
C ARG A 10 16.84 -5.74 -15.40
N ALA A 11 17.00 -5.68 -14.08
CA ALA A 11 17.47 -6.80 -13.28
C ALA A 11 16.42 -7.91 -13.28
N ARG A 12 16.70 -9.06 -13.92
CA ARG A 12 15.85 -10.26 -13.87
C ARG A 12 16.00 -11.00 -12.54
N ASN A 13 15.94 -10.30 -11.42
CA ASN A 13 15.90 -10.96 -10.12
C ASN A 13 14.46 -11.41 -9.84
N ALA A 14 13.93 -12.30 -10.70
CA ALA A 14 12.60 -12.90 -10.61
C ALA A 14 12.58 -14.04 -9.58
N ARG A 15 13.25 -13.84 -8.43
CA ARG A 15 13.12 -14.76 -7.32
C ARG A 15 11.66 -14.66 -6.84
N PRO A 16 10.90 -15.77 -6.77
CA PRO A 16 9.51 -15.75 -6.33
C PRO A 16 9.41 -15.08 -4.97
N ARG A 17 8.30 -14.40 -4.67
CA ARG A 17 8.08 -13.69 -3.41
C ARG A 17 6.79 -14.13 -2.75
N ASP A 18 6.72 -14.05 -1.44
CA ASP A 18 5.45 -14.23 -0.71
C ASP A 18 4.53 -13.01 -0.89
N GLY A 19 3.31 -13.09 -0.35
CA GLY A 19 2.34 -11.98 -0.36
C GLY A 19 2.78 -10.72 0.40
N LEU A 20 3.87 -10.80 1.15
CA LEU A 20 4.51 -9.66 1.80
C LEU A 20 5.74 -9.17 1.04
N GLY A 21 6.07 -9.72 -0.14
CA GLY A 21 7.22 -9.32 -0.94
C GLY A 21 8.58 -9.89 -0.47
N ARG A 22 8.62 -10.84 0.47
CA ARG A 22 9.86 -11.49 0.91
C ARG A 22 10.30 -12.54 -0.12
N PRO A 23 11.60 -12.63 -0.46
CA PRO A 23 12.07 -13.61 -1.44
C PRO A 23 11.94 -15.05 -0.93
N LEU A 24 11.36 -15.92 -1.74
CA LEU A 24 11.17 -17.35 -1.51
C LEU A 24 12.30 -18.19 -2.12
N PRO A 25 12.54 -19.43 -1.68
CA PRO A 25 13.47 -20.34 -2.36
C PRO A 25 13.17 -20.49 -3.86
N TYR A 26 14.20 -20.75 -4.66
CA TYR A 26 14.01 -21.05 -6.08
C TYR A 26 13.13 -22.29 -6.24
N GLY A 27 12.15 -22.23 -7.16
CA GLY A 27 11.19 -23.32 -7.40
C GLY A 27 9.93 -23.29 -6.53
N ALA A 28 9.85 -22.39 -5.53
CA ALA A 28 8.61 -22.13 -4.82
C ALA A 28 7.65 -21.28 -5.68
N GLU A 29 6.34 -21.54 -5.57
CA GLU A 29 5.33 -20.64 -6.14
C GLU A 29 5.29 -19.33 -5.35
N GLY A 30 5.50 -18.22 -6.05
CA GLY A 30 5.38 -16.88 -5.49
C GLY A 30 4.04 -16.25 -5.81
N VAL A 31 3.70 -15.21 -5.05
CA VAL A 31 2.60 -14.31 -5.39
C VAL A 31 3.11 -13.34 -6.46
N GLU A 32 2.38 -13.24 -7.58
CA GLU A 32 2.69 -12.28 -8.63
C GLU A 32 2.59 -10.85 -8.06
N ARG A 33 3.53 -9.97 -8.47
CA ARG A 33 3.48 -8.55 -8.07
C ARG A 33 2.32 -7.86 -8.78
N GLN A 34 1.88 -6.72 -8.24
CA GLN A 34 0.94 -5.90 -9.00
C GLN A 34 1.59 -5.47 -10.32
N PRO A 35 0.84 -5.43 -11.44
CA PRO A 35 1.42 -5.00 -12.70
C PRO A 35 1.74 -3.51 -12.61
N GLU A 36 3.02 -3.17 -12.79
CA GLU A 36 3.51 -1.79 -12.71
C GLU A 36 2.96 -0.95 -13.88
N GLY A 37 2.56 0.30 -13.60
CA GLY A 37 2.20 1.27 -14.64
C GLY A 37 0.79 1.10 -15.20
N ILE A 38 -0.09 0.38 -14.49
CA ILE A 38 -1.53 0.42 -14.80
C ILE A 38 -2.10 1.75 -14.32
N SER A 39 -2.62 2.53 -15.27
CA SER A 39 -3.43 3.70 -14.94
C SER A 39 -4.79 3.24 -14.38
N ARG A 40 -5.09 3.63 -13.15
CA ARG A 40 -6.36 3.40 -12.46
C ARG A 40 -6.98 4.76 -12.11
N THR A 41 -8.30 4.86 -12.11
CA THR A 41 -8.95 6.02 -11.47
C THR A 41 -8.73 5.98 -9.95
N PRO A 42 -8.92 7.11 -9.23
CA PRO A 42 -8.89 7.12 -7.77
C PRO A 42 -9.77 6.04 -7.13
N GLU A 43 -11.00 5.86 -7.61
CA GLU A 43 -11.96 4.89 -7.06
C GLU A 43 -11.49 3.45 -7.29
N GLN A 44 -10.94 3.16 -8.49
CA GLN A 44 -10.37 1.86 -8.82
C GLN A 44 -9.13 1.56 -7.96
N THR A 45 -8.28 2.57 -7.74
CA THR A 45 -7.09 2.48 -6.89
C THR A 45 -7.49 2.11 -5.46
N LEU A 46 -8.45 2.83 -4.90
CA LEU A 46 -8.95 2.61 -3.54
C LEU A 46 -9.65 1.24 -3.41
N SER A 47 -10.51 0.87 -4.36
CA SER A 47 -11.22 -0.42 -4.32
C SER A 47 -10.26 -1.61 -4.43
N GLU A 48 -9.27 -1.55 -5.31
CA GLU A 48 -8.28 -2.62 -5.45
C GLU A 48 -7.36 -2.69 -4.22
N ALA A 49 -6.93 -1.55 -3.69
CA ALA A 49 -6.12 -1.51 -2.48
C ALA A 49 -6.89 -2.07 -1.27
N GLN A 50 -8.17 -1.71 -1.06
CA GLN A 50 -8.98 -2.28 0.02
C GLN A 50 -9.09 -3.80 -0.10
N LYS A 51 -9.38 -4.31 -1.30
CA LYS A 51 -9.46 -5.75 -1.55
C LYS A 51 -8.15 -6.46 -1.19
N LEU A 52 -7.01 -5.90 -1.59
CA LEU A 52 -5.69 -6.46 -1.27
C LEU A 52 -5.40 -6.43 0.23
N LEU A 53 -5.80 -5.36 0.92
CA LEU A 53 -5.67 -5.26 2.37
C LEU A 53 -6.55 -6.31 3.08
N ASP A 54 -7.80 -6.49 2.63
CA ASP A 54 -8.73 -7.50 3.13
C ASP A 54 -8.20 -8.94 2.90
N GLU A 55 -7.46 -9.17 1.80
CA GLU A 55 -6.78 -10.43 1.49
C GLU A 55 -5.44 -10.63 2.22
N GLY A 56 -5.02 -9.70 3.08
CA GLY A 56 -3.76 -9.78 3.81
C GLY A 56 -2.51 -9.55 2.94
N LYS A 57 -2.65 -8.78 1.85
CA LYS A 57 -1.57 -8.41 0.91
C LYS A 57 -1.23 -6.92 0.99
N PRO A 58 -0.76 -6.41 2.14
CA PRO A 58 -0.47 -4.98 2.30
C PRO A 58 0.70 -4.49 1.42
N PHE A 59 1.60 -5.37 1.00
CA PHE A 59 2.68 -4.99 0.09
C PHE A 59 2.15 -4.70 -1.31
N HIS A 60 1.23 -5.52 -1.81
CA HIS A 60 0.55 -5.28 -3.09
C HIS A 60 -0.33 -4.03 -3.03
N ALA A 61 -1.02 -3.79 -1.91
CA ALA A 61 -1.78 -2.54 -1.73
C ALA A 61 -0.85 -1.32 -1.76
N HIS A 62 0.34 -1.42 -1.15
CA HIS A 62 1.37 -0.39 -1.27
C HIS A 62 1.78 -0.13 -2.72
N GLU A 63 2.00 -1.16 -3.54
CA GLU A 63 2.33 -1.01 -4.96
C GLU A 63 1.21 -0.26 -5.72
N VAL A 64 -0.07 -0.56 -5.45
CA VAL A 64 -1.22 0.14 -6.05
C VAL A 64 -1.21 1.64 -5.70
N PHE A 65 -1.00 1.99 -4.44
CA PHE A 65 -0.92 3.41 -4.02
C PHE A 65 0.35 4.10 -4.52
N GLU A 66 1.47 3.38 -4.64
CA GLU A 66 2.71 3.95 -5.15
C GLU A 66 2.58 4.34 -6.63
N ASP A 67 1.87 3.52 -7.43
CA ASP A 67 1.56 3.85 -8.82
C ASP A 67 0.68 5.10 -8.92
N ALA A 68 -0.37 5.20 -8.10
CA ALA A 68 -1.21 6.40 -8.03
C ALA A 68 -0.39 7.64 -7.60
N TRP A 69 0.48 7.49 -6.61
CA TRP A 69 1.38 8.56 -6.16
C TRP A 69 2.32 9.05 -7.27
N LYS A 70 2.91 8.12 -8.03
CA LYS A 70 3.81 8.47 -9.15
C LYS A 70 3.07 9.14 -10.31
N ALA A 71 1.79 8.84 -10.49
CA ALA A 71 0.94 9.41 -11.54
C ALA A 71 0.27 10.74 -11.14
N SER A 72 0.15 11.03 -9.84
CA SER A 72 -0.53 12.23 -9.33
C SER A 72 0.34 13.49 -9.31
N ASP A 73 -0.30 14.62 -9.59
CA ASP A 73 0.21 15.96 -9.35
C ASP A 73 -0.19 16.48 -7.95
N GLU A 74 0.37 17.62 -7.55
CA GLU A 74 -0.07 18.33 -6.34
C GLU A 74 -1.49 18.89 -6.55
N PRO A 75 -2.38 18.88 -5.54
CA PRO A 75 -2.11 18.59 -4.12
C PRO A 75 -2.32 17.13 -3.71
N GLU A 76 -2.79 16.24 -4.59
CA GLU A 76 -3.21 14.88 -4.23
C GLU A 76 -2.04 13.92 -4.04
N ARG A 77 -0.85 14.31 -4.52
CA ARG A 77 0.38 13.55 -4.38
C ARG A 77 0.69 13.18 -2.93
N ALA A 78 0.42 14.06 -1.97
CA ALA A 78 0.65 13.79 -0.55
C ALA A 78 -0.32 12.73 0.00
N LEU A 79 -1.61 12.77 -0.37
CA LEU A 79 -2.60 11.74 -0.04
C LEU A 79 -2.14 10.35 -0.45
N TRP A 80 -1.83 10.16 -1.74
CA TRP A 80 -1.43 8.85 -2.28
C TRP A 80 -0.14 8.33 -1.63
N ARG A 81 0.82 9.23 -1.39
CA ARG A 81 2.03 8.89 -0.64
C ARG A 81 1.72 8.43 0.78
N GLY A 82 0.79 9.10 1.47
CA GLY A 82 0.37 8.75 2.81
C GLY A 82 -0.27 7.36 2.89
N LEU A 83 -1.19 7.06 1.97
CA LEU A 83 -1.82 5.74 1.86
C LEU A 83 -0.80 4.64 1.53
N ALA A 84 0.15 4.91 0.61
CA ALA A 84 1.25 3.99 0.32
C ALA A 84 2.11 3.72 1.56
N GLN A 85 2.37 4.73 2.39
CA GLN A 85 3.15 4.60 3.63
C GLN A 85 2.42 3.77 4.69
N ILE A 86 1.12 3.97 4.87
CA ILE A 86 0.30 3.15 5.76
C ILE A 86 0.35 1.68 5.34
N ALA A 87 0.16 1.38 4.04
CA ALA A 87 0.19 0.03 3.52
C ALA A 87 1.56 -0.66 3.69
N VAL A 88 2.68 0.04 3.46
CA VAL A 88 4.01 -0.55 3.73
C VAL A 88 4.30 -0.64 5.23
N GLY A 89 3.73 0.23 6.06
CA GLY A 89 3.75 0.10 7.52
C GLY A 89 3.09 -1.21 7.98
N LEU A 90 1.91 -1.53 7.46
CA LEU A 90 1.25 -2.83 7.66
C LEU A 90 2.12 -4.01 7.20
N THR A 91 2.82 -3.87 6.07
CA THR A 91 3.76 -4.88 5.59
C THR A 91 4.91 -5.10 6.59
N HIS A 92 5.43 -4.04 7.20
CA HIS A 92 6.47 -4.14 8.22
C HIS A 92 5.95 -4.83 9.48
N ALA A 93 4.75 -4.49 9.94
CA ALA A 93 4.11 -5.14 11.09
C ALA A 93 3.95 -6.65 10.84
N ALA A 94 3.42 -7.02 9.67
CA ALA A 94 3.24 -8.43 9.26
C ALA A 94 4.57 -9.21 9.14
N ARG A 95 5.70 -8.51 8.98
CA ARG A 95 7.05 -9.09 8.96
C ARG A 95 7.71 -9.10 10.35
N GLY A 96 7.03 -8.65 11.41
CA GLY A 96 7.55 -8.58 12.78
C GLY A 96 8.46 -7.37 13.05
N ASN A 97 8.45 -6.35 12.17
CA ASN A 97 9.19 -5.11 12.36
C ASN A 97 8.25 -4.01 12.88
N GLU A 98 7.91 -4.08 14.17
CA GLU A 98 6.96 -3.16 14.82
C GLU A 98 7.45 -1.71 14.82
N THR A 99 8.71 -1.46 15.19
CA THR A 99 9.28 -0.10 15.19
C THR A 99 9.27 0.53 13.79
N GLY A 100 9.60 -0.27 12.76
CA GLY A 100 9.54 0.20 11.38
C GLY A 100 8.12 0.46 10.91
N ALA A 101 7.16 -0.35 11.35
CA ALA A 101 5.75 -0.19 11.04
C ALA A 101 5.18 1.10 11.62
N GLU A 102 5.40 1.34 12.92
CA GLU A 102 4.95 2.54 13.62
C GLU A 102 5.48 3.81 12.95
N ALA A 103 6.79 3.85 12.65
CA ALA A 103 7.39 5.00 11.98
C ALA A 103 6.84 5.25 10.57
N LEU A 104 6.44 4.21 9.84
CA LEU A 104 5.84 4.34 8.50
C LEU A 104 4.37 4.78 8.57
N ILE A 105 3.59 4.18 9.48
CA ILE A 105 2.19 4.53 9.70
C ILE A 105 2.09 5.99 10.15
N GLN A 106 2.92 6.44 11.09
CA GLN A 106 2.93 7.83 11.54
C GLN A 106 3.23 8.81 10.41
N ARG A 107 4.24 8.53 9.57
CA ARG A 107 4.50 9.38 8.39
C ARG A 107 3.34 9.39 7.40
N GLY A 108 2.64 8.27 7.28
CA GLY A 108 1.44 8.16 6.47
C GLY A 108 0.31 9.04 7.01
N VAL A 109 0.07 8.98 8.32
CA VAL A 109 -0.86 9.84 9.07
C VAL A 109 -0.53 11.32 8.84
N ASP A 110 0.72 11.73 8.99
CA ASP A 110 1.13 13.12 8.81
C ASP A 110 0.79 13.64 7.40
N ASN A 111 0.83 12.76 6.39
CA ASN A 111 0.48 13.11 5.01
C ASN A 111 -1.03 13.13 4.76
N ILE A 112 -1.83 12.28 5.42
CA ILE A 112 -3.29 12.21 5.20
C ILE A 112 -4.09 13.14 6.13
N TRP A 113 -3.52 13.55 7.26
CA TRP A 113 -4.16 14.43 8.25
C TRP A 113 -4.76 15.72 7.64
N PRO A 114 -4.09 16.43 6.70
CA PRO A 114 -4.64 17.65 6.11
C PRO A 114 -5.98 17.46 5.38
N TYR A 115 -6.33 16.22 5.00
CA TYR A 115 -7.56 15.90 4.27
C TYR A 115 -8.72 15.50 5.20
N GLU A 116 -8.57 15.55 6.53
CA GLU A 116 -9.63 15.11 7.46
C GLU A 116 -10.92 15.93 7.32
N VAL A 117 -10.81 17.25 7.06
CA VAL A 117 -11.96 18.18 7.00
C VAL A 117 -12.72 18.09 5.68
N ASP A 118 -12.01 17.86 4.57
CA ASP A 118 -12.58 17.74 3.22
C ASP A 118 -11.93 16.54 2.51
N PRO A 119 -12.38 15.31 2.82
CA PRO A 119 -11.75 14.11 2.29
C PRO A 119 -12.00 13.95 0.78
N PRO A 120 -10.95 13.81 -0.03
CA PRO A 120 -11.11 13.50 -1.45
C PRO A 120 -11.59 12.06 -1.63
N TYR A 121 -12.35 11.82 -2.69
CA TYR A 121 -12.79 10.49 -3.12
C TYR A 121 -13.56 9.68 -2.06
N ASP A 122 -14.27 10.37 -1.16
CA ASP A 122 -15.05 9.77 -0.07
C ASP A 122 -14.23 8.88 0.89
N ILE A 123 -12.91 9.10 0.96
CA ILE A 123 -12.03 8.34 1.86
C ILE A 123 -12.38 8.65 3.32
N ASP A 124 -12.50 7.63 4.17
CA ASP A 124 -12.69 7.81 5.62
C ASP A 124 -11.36 8.16 6.30
N ILE A 125 -10.84 9.35 6.01
CA ILE A 125 -9.60 9.86 6.58
C ILE A 125 -9.67 9.86 8.10
N ALA A 126 -10.78 10.33 8.67
CA ALA A 126 -10.99 10.31 10.12
C ALA A 126 -10.93 8.88 10.69
N GLY A 127 -11.50 7.88 10.00
CA GLY A 127 -11.39 6.47 10.36
C GLY A 127 -9.96 5.94 10.29
N LEU A 128 -9.21 6.29 9.25
CA LEU A 128 -7.80 5.91 9.12
C LEU A 128 -6.94 6.51 10.23
N LEU A 129 -7.18 7.77 10.59
CA LEU A 129 -6.50 8.45 11.70
C LEU A 129 -6.79 7.76 13.03
N ARG A 130 -8.07 7.49 13.34
CA ARG A 130 -8.46 6.73 14.55
C ARG A 130 -7.85 5.32 14.57
N TRP A 131 -7.84 4.63 13.44
CA TRP A 131 -7.21 3.32 13.33
C TRP A 131 -5.71 3.38 13.61
N ALA A 132 -5.03 4.42 13.14
CA ALA A 132 -3.59 4.58 13.31
C ALA A 132 -3.14 4.83 14.76
N GLU A 133 -4.02 5.33 15.63
CA GLU A 133 -3.73 5.48 17.07
C GLU A 133 -3.50 4.13 17.77
N ASN A 134 -4.12 3.06 17.27
CA ASN A 134 -3.97 1.70 17.79
C ASN A 134 -4.13 0.68 16.65
N PRO A 135 -3.13 0.54 15.76
CA PRO A 135 -3.25 -0.21 14.51
C PRO A 135 -3.56 -1.69 14.78
N LYS A 136 -4.82 -2.09 14.62
CA LYS A 136 -5.30 -3.46 14.77
C LYS A 136 -6.25 -3.79 13.63
N GLY A 137 -6.12 -5.01 13.10
CA GLY A 137 -6.92 -5.44 11.96
C GLY A 137 -6.60 -4.66 10.68
N VAL A 138 -7.51 -4.74 9.72
CA VAL A 138 -7.38 -4.12 8.40
C VAL A 138 -8.01 -2.71 8.45
N PRO A 139 -7.31 -1.64 8.02
CA PRO A 139 -7.91 -0.32 7.92
C PRO A 139 -8.99 -0.32 6.82
N ARG A 140 -9.99 0.56 6.99
CA ARG A 140 -11.05 0.78 6.01
C ARG A 140 -10.79 2.10 5.30
N LEU A 141 -10.69 2.06 3.98
CA LEU A 141 -10.48 3.24 3.14
C LEU A 141 -11.77 4.04 2.95
N TYR A 142 -12.93 3.38 3.01
CA TYR A 142 -14.24 4.01 3.02
C TYR A 142 -14.89 3.78 4.36
N ALA A 143 -15.76 4.70 4.78
CA ALA A 143 -16.58 4.49 5.96
C ALA A 143 -17.46 3.26 5.70
N ASP A 144 -17.51 2.33 6.65
CA ASP A 144 -18.51 1.27 6.54
C ASP A 144 -19.90 1.92 6.49
N PRO A 145 -20.80 1.44 5.62
CA PRO A 145 -22.15 1.97 5.60
C PRO A 145 -22.73 1.86 7.01
N PRO A 146 -23.50 2.87 7.48
CA PRO A 146 -24.15 2.77 8.77
C PRO A 146 -24.90 1.44 8.82
N GLY A 147 -24.66 0.67 9.89
CA GLY A 147 -25.32 -0.62 10.09
C GLY A 147 -26.84 -0.49 9.97
N PRO A 148 -27.54 -1.60 9.68
CA PRO A 148 -29.00 -1.59 9.55
C PRO A 148 -29.71 -1.06 10.81
#